data_AF-A0A0K8Q9V3-F1
#
_entry.id   AF-A0A0K8Q9V3-F1
#
_cell.length_a   1.000
_cell.length_b   1.000
_cell.length_c   1.000
_cell.angle_alpha   90.00
_cell.angle_beta   90.00
_cell.angle_gamma   90.00
#
_symmetry.space_group_name_H-M   'P 1'
#
loop_
_entity.id
_entity.type
_entity.pdbx_description
1 polymer ?
#
loop_
_entity_poly.entity_id
_entity_poly.type
_entity_poly.pdbx_seq_one_letter_code
_entity_poly.pdbx_strand_id
1 'polypeptide(L)'
;MRILVANVNTTQSMTDSIAAQARLVAAAGTEIVGLTPRFGADSCEGNFESYLAAIAVMDRVMSYPEPFDAVVQAGYGEHGREGLQELLDVPVVDITEAA
;
A
#
# COMPACT_ATOMS: atom_id res chain seq x y z
N MET A 1 -1.26 -16.45 5.20
CA MET A 1 -0.41 -15.26 5.02
C MET A 1 -1.29 -14.03 5.00
N ARG A 2 -0.85 -12.91 5.56
CA ARG A 2 -1.54 -11.62 5.49
C ARG A 2 -0.72 -10.65 4.66
N ILE A 3 -1.37 -10.05 3.67
CA ILE A 3 -0.77 -9.03 2.80
C ILE A 3 -1.47 -7.71 3.04
N LEU A 4 -0.69 -6.70 3.40
CA LEU A 4 -1.18 -5.32 3.44
C LEU A 4 -1.18 -4.77 2.02
N VAL A 5 -2.31 -4.24 1.56
CA VAL A 5 -2.42 -3.57 0.27
C VAL A 5 -2.69 -2.10 0.55
N ALA A 6 -1.63 -1.31 0.53
CA ALA A 6 -1.67 0.10 0.93
C ALA A 6 -1.92 0.98 -0.29
N ASN A 7 -3.07 1.66 -0.30
CA ASN A 7 -3.35 2.73 -1.25
C ASN A 7 -2.38 3.89 -1.02
N VAL A 8 -1.95 4.57 -2.09
CA VAL A 8 -1.08 5.75 -2.01
C VAL A 8 -1.85 7.04 -1.74
N ASN A 9 -3.15 7.08 -2.01
CA ASN A 9 -4.00 8.23 -1.76
C ASN A 9 -4.97 8.01 -0.57
N THR A 10 -5.60 9.08 -0.10
CA THR A 10 -6.48 9.05 1.08
C THR A 10 -7.94 8.67 0.77
N THR A 11 -8.25 8.22 -0.45
CA THR A 11 -9.62 7.89 -0.84
C THR A 11 -9.98 6.47 -0.40
N GLN A 12 -10.87 6.35 0.60
CA GLN A 12 -11.27 5.05 1.15
C GLN A 12 -11.94 4.13 0.11
N SER A 13 -12.83 4.67 -0.72
CA SER A 13 -13.50 3.87 -1.77
C SER A 13 -12.54 3.30 -2.81
N MET A 14 -11.41 3.98 -3.06
CA MET A 14 -10.33 3.46 -3.89
C MET A 14 -9.63 2.29 -3.21
N THR A 15 -9.34 2.42 -1.92
CA THR A 15 -8.77 1.35 -1.09
C THR A 15 -9.66 0.11 -1.08
N ASP A 16 -10.97 0.29 -0.92
CA ASP A 16 -11.95 -0.80 -0.93
C ASP A 16 -11.97 -1.51 -2.29
N SER A 17 -11.94 -0.74 -3.38
CA SER A 17 -11.89 -1.26 -4.75
C SER A 17 -10.61 -2.06 -5.01
N ILE A 18 -9.45 -1.52 -4.63
CA ILE A 18 -8.15 -2.19 -4.77
C ILE A 18 -8.15 -3.51 -3.97
N ALA A 19 -8.58 -3.46 -2.70
CA ALA A 19 -8.62 -4.65 -1.85
C ALA A 19 -9.60 -5.71 -2.35
N ALA A 20 -10.72 -5.30 -2.94
CA ALA A 20 -11.66 -6.22 -3.58
C ALA A 20 -11.00 -6.94 -4.77
N GLN A 21 -10.27 -6.24 -5.63
CA GLN A 21 -9.55 -6.87 -6.75
C GLN A 21 -8.46 -7.83 -6.28
N ALA A 22 -7.66 -7.43 -5.28
CA ALA A 22 -6.63 -8.29 -4.71
C ALA A 22 -7.23 -9.59 -4.12
N ARG A 23 -8.40 -9.53 -3.48
CA ARG A 23 -9.09 -10.72 -2.94
C ARG A 23 -9.57 -11.69 -4.01
N LEU A 24 -9.91 -11.24 -5.22
CA LEU A 24 -10.39 -12.11 -6.30
C LEU A 24 -9.32 -13.08 -6.78
N VAL A 25 -8.05 -12.71 -6.66
CA VAL A 25 -6.90 -13.48 -7.15
C VAL A 25 -6.03 -14.05 -6.02
N ALA A 26 -6.35 -13.72 -4.76
CA ALA A 26 -5.63 -14.21 -3.60
C ALA A 26 -5.78 -15.75 -3.47
N ALA A 27 -4.66 -16.44 -3.26
CA ALA A 27 -4.67 -17.88 -3.00
C ALA A 27 -5.39 -18.20 -1.68
N ALA A 28 -5.96 -19.41 -1.57
CA ALA A 28 -6.63 -19.86 -0.35
C ALA A 28 -5.72 -19.71 0.89
N GLY A 29 -6.27 -19.16 1.98
CA GLY A 29 -5.50 -18.87 3.20
C GLY A 29 -4.67 -17.57 3.16
N THR A 30 -4.81 -16.77 2.10
CA THR A 30 -4.24 -15.41 2.01
C THR A 30 -5.28 -14.39 2.44
N GLU A 31 -4.98 -13.62 3.48
CA GLU A 31 -5.79 -12.50 3.96
C GLU A 31 -5.31 -11.20 3.31
N ILE A 32 -6.24 -10.43 2.75
CA ILE A 32 -5.97 -9.11 2.16
C ILE A 32 -6.53 -8.02 3.06
N VAL A 33 -5.64 -7.14 3.51
CA VAL A 33 -5.97 -5.97 4.33
C VAL A 33 -5.68 -4.71 3.52
N GLY A 34 -6.74 -4.04 3.08
CA GLY A 34 -6.63 -2.73 2.43
C GLY A 34 -6.34 -1.64 3.44
N LEU A 35 -5.33 -0.81 3.19
CA LEU A 35 -4.96 0.31 4.06
C LEU A 35 -5.07 1.64 3.32
N THR A 36 -5.79 2.58 3.91
CA THR A 36 -5.82 3.98 3.48
C THR A 36 -4.90 4.79 4.38
N PRO A 37 -3.94 5.56 3.83
CA PRO A 37 -3.14 6.50 4.60
C PRO A 37 -3.98 7.52 5.37
N ARG A 38 -3.46 7.99 6.52
CA ARG A 38 -4.15 8.92 7.43
C ARG A 38 -4.09 10.37 6.97
N PHE A 39 -3.15 10.68 6.08
CA PHE A 39 -2.91 11.98 5.49
C PHE A 39 -2.38 11.78 4.07
N GLY A 40 -2.35 12.84 3.26
CA GLY A 40 -1.98 12.78 1.86
C GLY A 40 -3.00 13.49 0.97
N ALA A 41 -2.81 13.38 -0.34
CA ALA A 41 -3.79 13.82 -1.31
C ALA A 41 -4.86 12.74 -1.54
N ASP A 42 -6.05 13.16 -1.97
CA ASP A 42 -7.15 12.26 -2.35
C ASP A 42 -6.91 11.55 -3.69
N SER A 43 -6.05 12.12 -4.54
CA SER A 43 -5.47 11.56 -5.75
C SER A 43 -3.98 11.95 -5.83
N CYS A 44 -3.12 11.07 -6.35
CA CYS A 44 -1.70 11.37 -6.56
C CYS A 44 -1.45 11.61 -8.05
N GLU A 45 -1.21 12.85 -8.44
CA GLU A 45 -1.19 13.32 -9.83
C GLU A 45 0.10 14.10 -10.18
N GLY A 46 1.09 14.08 -9.28
CA GLY A 46 2.37 14.72 -9.53
C GLY A 46 3.43 14.44 -8.46
N ASN A 47 4.63 14.98 -8.68
CA ASN A 47 5.80 14.70 -7.84
C ASN A 47 5.58 15.08 -6.36
N PHE A 48 4.97 16.23 -6.09
CA PHE A 48 4.72 16.69 -4.72
C PHE A 48 3.86 15.69 -3.94
N GLU A 49 2.73 15.28 -4.54
CA GLU A 49 1.78 14.36 -3.92
C GLU A 49 2.39 12.96 -3.80
N SER A 50 3.18 12.54 -4.79
CA SER A 50 3.92 11.29 -4.77
C SER A 50 4.93 11.21 -3.61
N TYR A 51 5.71 12.26 -3.36
CA TYR A 51 6.61 12.31 -2.19
C TYR A 51 5.86 12.37 -0.86
N LEU A 52 4.70 13.04 -0.82
CA LEU A 52 3.85 13.06 0.37
C LEU A 52 3.25 11.66 0.65
N ALA A 53 2.79 10.98 -0.41
CA ALA A 53 2.23 9.63 -0.36
C ALA A 53 3.26 8.62 0.14
N ALA A 54 4.53 8.73 -0.27
CA ALA A 54 5.61 7.87 0.22
C ALA A 54 5.65 7.82 1.76
N ILE A 55 5.67 9.00 2.40
CA ILE A 55 5.70 9.10 3.87
C ILE A 55 4.37 8.67 4.48
N ALA A 56 3.25 8.96 3.83
CA ALA A 56 1.92 8.58 4.30
C ALA A 56 1.69 7.06 4.30
N VAL A 57 2.19 6.36 3.28
CA VAL A 57 2.15 4.89 3.20
C VAL A 57 3.06 4.28 4.26
N MET A 58 4.30 4.77 4.39
CA MET A 58 5.22 4.31 5.44
C MET A 58 4.60 4.48 6.85
N ASP A 59 4.06 5.65 7.15
CA ASP A 59 3.33 5.92 8.39
C ASP A 59 2.17 4.94 8.61
N ARG A 60 1.40 4.68 7.56
CA ARG A 60 0.21 3.84 7.66
C ARG A 60 0.54 2.37 7.88
N VAL A 61 1.57 1.86 7.21
CA VAL A 61 2.05 0.49 7.35
C VAL A 61 2.69 0.30 8.74
N MET A 62 3.56 1.20 9.16
CA MET A 62 4.26 1.11 10.46
C MET A 62 3.32 1.26 11.66
N SER A 63 2.16 1.90 11.48
CA SER A 63 1.12 2.02 12.52
C SER A 63 0.09 0.89 12.49
N TYR A 64 0.21 -0.09 11.58
CA TYR A 64 -0.67 -1.24 11.57
C TYR A 64 -0.33 -2.19 12.74
N PRO A 65 -1.28 -2.52 13.63
CA PRO A 65 -0.95 -3.15 14.91
C PRO A 65 -0.82 -4.67 14.86
N GLU A 66 -1.28 -5.30 13.79
CA GLU A 66 -1.32 -6.75 13.68
C GLU A 66 -0.16 -7.29 12.82
N PRO A 67 0.29 -8.54 13.02
CA PRO A 67 1.31 -9.15 12.18
C PRO A 67 0.89 -9.24 10.71
N PHE A 68 1.84 -9.09 9.79
CA PHE A 68 1.68 -9.26 8.35
C PHE A 68 2.94 -9.86 7.72
N ASP A 69 2.79 -10.47 6.54
CA ASP A 69 3.84 -11.26 5.88
C ASP A 69 4.37 -10.59 4.60
N ALA A 70 3.69 -9.57 4.07
CA ALA A 70 4.11 -8.80 2.91
C ALA A 70 3.32 -7.47 2.79
N VAL A 71 3.86 -6.54 2.01
CA VAL A 71 3.21 -5.26 1.68
C VAL A 71 3.19 -5.07 0.16
N VAL A 72 2.04 -4.63 -0.34
CA VAL A 72 1.87 -4.12 -1.70
C VAL A 72 1.59 -2.62 -1.62
N GLN A 73 2.45 -1.80 -2.22
CA GLN A 73 2.18 -0.39 -2.45
C GLN A 73 1.33 -0.25 -3.72
N ALA A 74 0.08 0.17 -3.57
CA ALA A 74 -0.92 0.21 -4.62
C ALA A 74 -1.08 1.63 -5.20
N GLY A 75 -0.02 2.12 -5.84
CA GLY A 75 0.04 3.35 -6.63
C GLY A 75 0.91 3.12 -7.86
N TYR A 76 0.68 3.87 -8.94
CA TYR A 76 1.42 3.68 -10.19
C TYR A 76 2.39 4.83 -10.45
N GLY A 77 3.67 4.62 -10.14
CA GLY A 77 4.73 5.62 -10.30
C GLY A 77 4.97 6.47 -9.05
N GLU A 78 4.40 6.08 -7.92
CA GLU A 78 4.63 6.76 -6.64
C GLU A 78 5.96 6.38 -5.99
N HIS A 79 6.57 7.33 -5.29
CA HIS A 79 7.76 7.07 -4.48
C HIS A 79 7.41 6.25 -3.22
N GLY A 80 8.41 5.65 -2.57
CA GLY A 80 8.27 5.14 -1.20
C GLY A 80 8.52 3.64 -1.01
N ARG A 81 8.55 2.85 -2.09
CA ARG A 81 8.87 1.41 -2.04
C ARG A 81 10.19 1.16 -1.33
N GLU A 82 11.24 1.89 -1.68
CA GLU A 82 12.58 1.73 -1.09
C GLU A 82 12.58 2.00 0.41
N GLY A 83 11.83 3.00 0.87
CA GLY A 83 11.69 3.30 2.29
C GLY A 83 10.98 2.19 3.05
N LEU A 84 9.91 1.62 2.49
CA LEU A 84 9.27 0.44 3.06
C LEU A 84 10.21 -0.78 3.11
N GLN A 85 11.05 -0.98 2.10
CA GLN A 85 12.03 -2.08 2.06
C GLN A 85 13.13 -1.92 3.12
N GLU A 86 13.50 -0.69 3.48
CA GLU A 86 14.42 -0.45 4.59
C GLU A 86 13.76 -0.64 5.96
N LEU A 87 12.47 -0.31 6.08
CA LEU A 87 11.72 -0.34 7.34
C LEU A 87 11.22 -1.75 7.72
N LEU A 88 11.09 -2.65 6.76
CA LEU A 88 10.39 -3.93 6.93
C LEU A 88 11.28 -5.14 6.65
N ASP A 89 11.11 -6.17 7.47
CA ASP A 89 11.76 -7.47 7.27
C ASP A 89 10.95 -8.43 6.36
N VAL A 90 9.89 -7.93 5.72
CA VAL A 90 8.99 -8.69 4.83
C VAL A 90 9.02 -8.14 3.41
N PRO A 91 8.68 -8.94 2.39
CA PRO A 91 8.67 -8.49 1.01
C PRO A 91 7.76 -7.27 0.79
N VAL A 92 8.27 -6.32 0.02
CA VAL A 92 7.53 -5.14 -0.45
C VAL A 92 7.54 -5.14 -1.96
N VAL A 93 6.36 -5.05 -2.57
CA VAL A 93 6.16 -4.97 -4.02
C VAL A 93 5.33 -3.74 -4.35
N ASP A 94 5.76 -2.98 -5.36
CA ASP A 94 4.97 -1.88 -5.92
C ASP A 94 4.24 -2.36 -7.19
N ILE A 95 2.99 -1.94 -7.39
CA ILE A 95 2.21 -2.40 -8.55
C ILE A 95 2.79 -1.94 -9.90
N THR A 96 3.61 -0.89 -9.93
CA THR A 96 4.33 -0.46 -11.14
C THR A 96 5.37 -1.49 -11.58
N GLU A 97 6.11 -2.08 -10.63
CA GLU A 97 7.15 -3.06 -10.94
C GLU A 97 6.61 -4.47 -11.13
N ALA A 98 5.42 -4.74 -10.58
CA ALA A 98 4.75 -6.03 -10.71
C ALA A 98 4.05 -6.23 -12.06
N ALA A 99 3.69 -5.14 -12.75
CA ALA A 99 2.95 -5.15 -14.02
C ALA A 99 3.85 -5.45 -15.22
#